data_AF-Q832A7-F1
#
_entry.id   AF-Q832A7-F1
#
_cell.length_a   1.000
_cell.length_b   1.000
_cell.length_c   1.000
_cell.angle_alpha   90.00
_cell.angle_beta   90.00
_cell.angle_gamma   90.00
#
_symmetry.space_group_name_H-M   'P 1'
#
loop_
_entity.id
_entity.type
_entity.pdbx_description
1 polymer ?
#
loop_
_entity_poly.entity_id
_entity_poly.type
_entity_poly.pdbx_seq_one_letter_code
_entity_poly.pdbx_strand_id
1 'polypeptide(L)'
;MEHEINILVVEPGRPPRPARVDYSLETFSQLVGGDLAMGCFLPQRVMLLYNEEANRQGLPPNRCNPFVNECISGTFLLCGLSDGEGFCSLSPAQQAEFQRLFASPGEFMMLGANHICTSPAEFAETVSRLWGGMASGESVVLTKWGGTESGA
;
A
#
# COMPACT_ATOMS: atom_id res chain seq x y z
N MET A 1 -12.82 7.39 -27.72
CA MET A 1 -12.40 8.52 -26.87
C MET A 1 -11.90 7.91 -25.59
N GLU A 2 -10.58 7.75 -25.48
CA GLU A 2 -9.94 7.45 -24.20
C GLU A 2 -10.09 8.69 -23.34
N HIS A 3 -10.84 8.56 -22.24
CA HIS A 3 -11.05 9.64 -21.30
C HIS A 3 -9.93 9.55 -20.27
N GLU A 4 -9.03 10.50 -20.18
CA GLU A 4 -8.02 10.47 -19.11
C GLU A 4 -8.64 10.83 -17.76
N ILE A 5 -8.12 10.26 -16.67
CA ILE A 5 -8.50 10.63 -15.30
C ILE A 5 -7.28 11.02 -14.47
N ASN A 6 -7.49 11.93 -13.52
CA ASN A 6 -6.47 12.31 -12.54
C ASN A 6 -6.51 11.34 -11.36
N ILE A 7 -5.38 10.69 -11.11
CA ILE A 7 -5.20 9.72 -10.03
C ILE A 7 -4.05 10.14 -9.10
N LEU A 8 -3.93 9.44 -7.98
CA LEU A 8 -2.73 9.47 -7.16
C LEU A 8 -2.03 8.12 -7.22
N VAL A 9 -0.75 8.12 -7.56
CA VAL A 9 0.10 6.92 -7.55
C VAL A 9 0.92 6.92 -6.27
N VAL A 10 0.89 5.80 -5.54
CA VAL A 10 1.67 5.64 -4.31
C VAL A 10 2.60 4.45 -4.49
N GLU A 11 3.90 4.76 -4.60
CA GLU A 11 4.96 3.77 -4.75
C GLU A 11 5.63 3.47 -3.39
N PRO A 12 6.11 2.23 -3.17
CA PRO A 12 6.89 1.88 -1.98
C PRO A 12 8.08 2.83 -1.79
N GLY A 13 8.28 3.31 -0.56
CA GLY A 13 9.41 4.18 -0.22
C GLY A 13 9.34 5.61 -0.78
N ARG A 14 8.29 5.99 -1.52
CA ARG A 14 8.16 7.30 -2.17
C ARG A 14 6.94 8.06 -1.66
N PRO A 15 6.95 9.41 -1.69
CA PRO A 15 5.74 10.19 -1.44
C PRO A 15 4.73 10.00 -2.59
N PRO A 16 3.42 10.17 -2.32
CA PRO A 16 2.38 10.07 -3.34
C PRO A 16 2.54 11.10 -4.45
N ARG A 17 2.38 10.68 -5.71
CA ARG A 17 2.49 11.57 -6.87
C ARG A 17 1.18 11.65 -7.66
N PRO A 18 0.71 12.85 -8.04
CA PRO A 18 -0.32 13.03 -9.05
C PRO A 18 0.06 12.38 -10.37
N ALA A 19 -0.90 11.78 -11.06
CA ALA A 19 -0.74 11.36 -12.44
C ALA A 19 -2.04 11.52 -13.22
N ARG A 20 -1.92 11.74 -14.52
CA ARG A 20 -3.03 11.71 -15.47
C ARG A 20 -2.81 10.52 -16.39
N VAL A 21 -3.80 9.65 -16.49
CA VAL A 21 -3.69 8.36 -17.17
C VAL A 21 -4.97 8.04 -17.93
N ASP A 22 -4.87 7.19 -18.94
CA ASP A 22 -6.03 6.71 -19.68
C ASP A 22 -6.99 5.93 -18.75
N TYR A 23 -8.28 6.18 -18.89
CA TYR A 23 -9.32 5.41 -18.20
C TYR A 23 -9.45 4.03 -18.84
N SER A 24 -8.61 3.09 -18.40
CA SER A 24 -8.75 1.68 -18.75
C SER A 24 -8.26 0.79 -17.62
N LEU A 25 -8.92 -0.37 -17.44
CA LEU A 25 -8.47 -1.39 -16.49
C LEU A 25 -7.06 -1.90 -16.84
N GLU A 26 -6.72 -1.98 -18.13
CA GLU A 26 -5.39 -2.38 -18.59
C GLU A 26 -4.32 -1.40 -18.09
N THR A 27 -4.55 -0.09 -18.23
CA THR A 27 -3.64 0.95 -17.74
C THR A 27 -3.45 0.84 -16.23
N PHE A 28 -4.53 0.62 -15.46
CA PHE A 28 -4.43 0.45 -14.01
C PHE A 28 -3.69 -0.82 -13.61
N SER A 29 -3.97 -1.96 -14.27
CA SER A 29 -3.27 -3.23 -14.05
C SER A 29 -1.78 -3.13 -14.32
N GLN A 30 -1.39 -2.45 -15.41
CA GLN A 30 0.02 -2.21 -15.74
C GLN A 30 0.72 -1.36 -14.67
N LEU A 31 0.04 -0.33 -14.15
CA LEU A 31 0.60 0.56 -13.12
C LEU A 31 0.77 -0.13 -11.75
N VAL A 32 -0.16 -0.99 -11.34
CA VAL A 32 -0.04 -1.76 -10.09
C VAL A 32 0.85 -3.01 -10.26
N GLY A 33 1.10 -3.42 -11.50
CA GLY A 33 1.96 -4.54 -11.85
C GLY A 33 1.31 -5.91 -11.68
N GLY A 34 0.00 -6.02 -11.90
CA GLY A 34 -0.72 -7.30 -11.78
C GLY A 34 -2.25 -7.19 -11.87
N ASP A 35 -2.92 -8.25 -11.46
CA ASP A 35 -4.38 -8.32 -11.41
C ASP A 35 -4.92 -7.37 -10.33
N LEU A 36 -6.00 -6.67 -10.66
CA LEU A 36 -6.54 -5.60 -9.82
C LEU A 36 -7.47 -6.15 -8.74
N ALA A 37 -7.11 -5.90 -7.49
CA ALA A 37 -8.05 -5.85 -6.39
C ALA A 37 -8.42 -4.40 -6.06
N MET A 38 -9.60 -4.22 -5.45
CA MET A 38 -10.17 -2.91 -5.19
C MET A 38 -10.67 -2.78 -3.75
N GLY A 39 -10.40 -1.63 -3.14
CA GLY A 39 -11.03 -1.18 -1.90
C GLY A 39 -11.67 0.19 -2.09
N CYS A 40 -12.40 0.66 -1.08
CA CYS A 40 -13.03 1.98 -1.11
C CYS A 40 -12.92 2.68 0.25
N PHE A 41 -12.45 3.92 0.23
CA PHE A 41 -12.46 4.81 1.37
C PHE A 41 -13.76 5.61 1.38
N LEU A 42 -14.62 5.28 2.34
CA LEU A 42 -15.87 6.00 2.62
C LEU A 42 -15.71 6.82 3.91
N PRO A 43 -16.32 8.02 3.98
CA PRO A 43 -17.25 8.62 3.02
C PRO A 43 -16.60 9.36 1.84
N GLN A 44 -15.27 9.38 1.73
CA GLN A 44 -14.53 10.17 0.74
C GLN A 44 -14.82 9.77 -0.72
N ARG A 45 -15.39 8.57 -0.96
CA ARG A 45 -15.65 8.01 -2.30
C ARG A 45 -14.36 7.96 -3.12
N VAL A 46 -13.30 7.41 -2.53
CA VAL A 46 -12.01 7.20 -3.19
C VAL A 46 -11.73 5.72 -3.27
N MET A 47 -11.51 5.23 -4.48
CA MET A 47 -11.16 3.83 -4.75
C MET A 47 -9.67 3.62 -4.54
N LEU A 48 -9.33 2.54 -3.85
CA LEU A 48 -7.98 1.99 -3.74
C LEU A 48 -7.84 0.87 -4.76
N LEU A 49 -6.93 1.01 -5.72
CA LEU A 49 -6.61 -0.02 -6.70
C LEU A 49 -5.21 -0.56 -6.43
N TYR A 50 -5.06 -1.87 -6.31
CA TYR A 50 -3.79 -2.50 -5.97
C TYR A 50 -3.68 -3.88 -6.62
N ASN A 51 -2.47 -4.43 -6.64
CA ASN A 51 -2.21 -5.77 -7.15
C ASN A 51 -2.68 -6.81 -6.12
N GLU A 52 -3.68 -7.62 -6.48
CA GLU A 52 -4.28 -8.67 -5.64
C GLU A 52 -3.22 -9.66 -5.12
N GLU A 53 -2.25 -9.96 -5.97
CA GLU A 53 -1.23 -10.97 -5.75
C GLU A 53 0.06 -10.39 -5.16
N ALA A 54 0.09 -9.11 -4.79
CA ALA A 54 1.28 -8.39 -4.34
C ALA A 54 2.02 -9.11 -3.20
N ASN A 55 1.26 -9.63 -2.22
CA ASN A 55 1.83 -10.35 -1.08
C ASN A 55 2.42 -11.70 -1.51
N ARG A 56 1.73 -12.45 -2.37
CA ARG A 56 2.25 -13.75 -2.89
C ARG A 56 3.48 -13.54 -3.77
N GLN A 57 3.54 -12.44 -4.50
CA GLN A 57 4.68 -12.06 -5.34
C GLN A 57 5.87 -11.51 -4.53
N GLY A 58 5.70 -11.28 -3.21
CA GLY A 58 6.73 -10.70 -2.37
C GLY A 58 7.06 -9.25 -2.72
N LEU A 59 6.06 -8.49 -3.21
CA LEU A 59 6.24 -7.07 -3.48
C LEU A 59 6.53 -6.32 -2.17
N PRO A 60 7.37 -5.27 -2.22
CA PRO A 60 7.77 -4.56 -1.02
C PRO A 60 6.58 -3.89 -0.33
N PRO A 61 6.56 -3.85 1.03
CA PRO A 61 5.50 -3.18 1.76
C PRO A 61 5.52 -1.67 1.49
N ASN A 62 4.34 -1.06 1.37
CA ASN A 62 4.19 0.32 0.92
C ASN A 62 3.57 1.23 1.99
N ARG A 63 2.30 0.98 2.36
CA ARG A 63 1.56 1.76 3.36
C ARG A 63 0.66 0.84 4.19
N CYS A 64 0.42 1.21 5.44
CA CYS A 64 -0.68 0.63 6.20
C CYS A 64 -2.00 1.26 5.73
N ASN A 65 -3.02 0.44 5.48
CA ASN A 65 -4.37 0.91 5.27
C ASN A 65 -4.95 1.36 6.63
N PRO A 66 -5.24 2.66 6.84
CA PRO A 66 -5.61 3.18 8.15
C PRO A 66 -6.99 2.71 8.65
N PHE A 67 -7.80 2.06 7.81
CA PHE A 67 -9.16 1.63 8.16
C PHE A 67 -9.25 0.14 8.51
N VAL A 68 -8.36 -0.69 7.96
CA VAL A 68 -8.33 -2.13 8.21
C VAL A 68 -7.06 -2.61 8.89
N ASN A 69 -6.10 -1.70 9.14
CA ASN A 69 -4.80 -1.99 9.78
C ASN A 69 -4.00 -3.10 9.08
N GLU A 70 -4.08 -3.16 7.74
CA GLU A 70 -3.33 -4.12 6.93
C GLU A 70 -2.29 -3.40 6.06
N CYS A 71 -1.17 -4.08 5.82
CA CYS A 71 -0.14 -3.57 4.91
C CYS A 71 -0.59 -3.74 3.44
N ILE A 72 -0.58 -2.64 2.70
CA ILE A 72 -0.67 -2.62 1.25
C ILE A 72 0.75 -2.79 0.70
N SER A 73 0.97 -3.81 -0.11
CA SER A 73 2.25 -4.14 -0.74
C SER A 73 2.27 -3.71 -2.21
N GLY A 74 3.43 -3.32 -2.72
CA GLY A 74 3.60 -2.85 -4.09
C GLY A 74 2.98 -1.47 -4.35
N THR A 75 2.98 -1.05 -5.62
CA THR A 75 2.37 0.21 -6.04
C THR A 75 0.85 0.10 -5.98
N PHE A 76 0.20 1.13 -5.44
CA PHE A 76 -1.25 1.26 -5.48
C PHE A 76 -1.68 2.63 -6.01
N LEU A 77 -2.92 2.69 -6.50
CA LEU A 77 -3.51 3.88 -7.11
C LEU A 77 -4.74 4.32 -6.32
N LEU A 78 -4.99 5.62 -6.34
CA LEU A 78 -6.22 6.21 -5.85
C LEU A 78 -6.93 6.96 -6.96
N CYS A 79 -8.21 6.69 -7.15
CA CYS A 79 -9.08 7.39 -8.08
C CYS A 79 -10.44 7.69 -7.43
N GLY A 80 -11.21 8.61 -7.98
CA GLY A 80 -12.55 8.91 -7.48
C GLY A 80 -13.54 7.79 -7.82
N LEU A 81 -14.53 7.61 -6.96
CA LEU A 81 -15.72 6.79 -7.25
C LEU A 81 -16.84 7.70 -7.76
N SER A 82 -17.23 7.51 -9.02
CA SER A 82 -18.31 8.30 -9.62
C SER A 82 -19.66 8.06 -8.95
N ASP A 83 -20.63 8.95 -9.15
CA ASP A 83 -22.02 8.74 -8.69
C ASP A 83 -22.76 7.67 -9.49
N GLY A 84 -22.26 7.33 -10.69
CA GLY A 84 -22.69 6.18 -11.47
C GLY A 84 -21.82 4.94 -11.22
N GLU A 85 -21.66 4.10 -12.25
CA GLU A 85 -20.72 2.99 -12.22
C GLU A 85 -19.35 3.43 -12.77
N GLY A 86 -18.28 3.05 -12.06
CA GLY A 86 -16.90 3.24 -12.52
C GLY A 86 -16.12 4.36 -11.82
N PHE A 87 -14.88 4.54 -12.28
CA PHE A 87 -13.94 5.49 -11.67
C PHE A 87 -14.02 6.88 -12.32
N CYS A 88 -13.62 7.89 -11.58
CA CYS A 88 -13.48 9.25 -12.06
C CYS A 88 -12.18 9.88 -11.55
N SER A 89 -11.88 11.09 -12.03
CA SER A 89 -10.77 11.89 -11.51
C SER A 89 -10.97 12.18 -10.02
N LEU A 90 -9.88 12.14 -9.25
CA LEU A 90 -9.86 12.74 -7.92
C LEU A 90 -10.17 14.24 -8.03
N SER A 91 -11.04 14.73 -7.16
CA SER A 91 -11.19 16.16 -6.94
C SER A 91 -9.91 16.73 -6.30
N PRO A 92 -9.63 18.04 -6.46
CA PRO A 92 -8.48 18.66 -5.80
C PRO A 92 -8.46 18.46 -4.28
N ALA A 93 -9.64 18.41 -3.64
CA ALA A 93 -9.77 18.17 -2.20
C ALA A 93 -9.36 16.75 -1.82
N GLN A 94 -9.87 15.73 -2.53
CA GLN A 94 -9.48 14.33 -2.33
C GLN A 94 -7.99 14.14 -2.58
N GLN A 95 -7.45 14.71 -3.66
CA GLN A 95 -6.04 14.61 -3.97
C GLN A 95 -5.16 15.18 -2.85
N ALA A 96 -5.48 16.38 -2.35
CA ALA A 96 -4.74 16.99 -1.26
C ALA A 96 -4.88 16.22 0.07
N GLU A 97 -6.06 15.67 0.36
CA GLU A 97 -6.31 14.83 1.53
C GLU A 97 -5.45 13.57 1.51
N PHE A 98 -5.49 12.80 0.41
CA PHE A 98 -4.78 11.53 0.30
C PHE A 98 -3.26 11.70 0.09
N GLN A 99 -2.82 12.80 -0.51
CA GLN A 99 -1.40 13.17 -0.51
C GLN A 99 -0.87 13.40 0.91
N ARG A 100 -1.65 14.08 1.77
CA ARG A 100 -1.26 14.25 3.17
C ARG A 100 -1.33 12.94 3.95
N LEU A 101 -2.39 12.15 3.73
CA LEU A 101 -2.58 10.87 4.42
C LEU A 101 -1.41 9.90 4.17
N PHE A 102 -0.91 9.84 2.93
CA PHE A 102 0.16 8.91 2.54
C PHE A 102 1.52 9.59 2.35
N ALA A 103 1.70 10.83 2.83
CA ALA A 103 2.88 11.66 2.59
C ALA A 103 4.18 10.96 2.96
N SER A 104 4.24 10.40 4.16
CA SER A 104 5.42 9.68 4.66
C SER A 104 5.44 8.25 4.13
N PRO A 105 6.61 7.75 3.66
CA PRO A 105 6.85 6.33 3.46
C PRO A 105 6.42 5.50 4.67
N GLY A 106 5.81 4.32 4.42
CA GLY A 106 5.51 3.38 5.49
C GLY A 106 6.80 2.90 6.15
N GLU A 107 6.71 2.59 7.45
CA GLU A 107 7.75 1.94 8.23
C GLU A 107 7.20 0.61 8.74
N PHE A 108 7.95 -0.47 8.52
CA PHE A 108 7.50 -1.83 8.84
C PHE A 108 8.62 -2.63 9.52
N MET A 109 8.24 -3.56 10.37
CA MET A 109 9.15 -4.54 10.97
C MET A 109 8.92 -5.88 10.30
N MET A 110 9.95 -6.44 9.66
CA MET A 110 9.85 -7.72 8.98
C MET A 110 10.65 -8.79 9.73
N LEU A 111 10.01 -9.90 10.04
CA LEU A 111 10.60 -11.08 10.66
C LEU A 111 10.81 -12.16 9.59
N GLY A 112 12.05 -12.55 9.39
CA GLY A 112 12.43 -13.44 8.28
C GLY A 112 12.16 -12.77 6.93
N ALA A 113 11.75 -13.56 5.94
CA ALA A 113 11.53 -13.06 4.59
C ALA A 113 10.10 -12.53 4.34
N ASN A 114 9.11 -13.01 5.11
CA ASN A 114 7.70 -12.90 4.69
C ASN A 114 6.74 -12.36 5.77
N HIS A 115 7.17 -12.23 7.02
CA HIS A 115 6.26 -11.82 8.10
C HIS A 115 6.42 -10.34 8.40
N ILE A 116 5.45 -9.53 7.97
CA ILE A 116 5.43 -8.09 8.18
C ILE A 116 4.58 -7.78 9.42
N CYS A 117 5.12 -6.98 10.33
CA CYS A 117 4.41 -6.41 11.47
C CYS A 117 4.24 -4.91 11.27
N THR A 118 3.01 -4.45 11.47
CA THR A 118 2.59 -3.05 11.32
C THR A 118 2.62 -2.26 12.63
N SER A 119 2.77 -2.94 13.77
CA SER A 119 2.85 -2.31 15.09
C SER A 119 3.82 -3.04 16.05
N PRO A 120 4.37 -2.35 17.07
CA PRO A 120 5.22 -2.98 18.08
C PRO A 120 4.52 -4.09 18.88
N ALA A 121 3.20 -3.98 19.08
CA ALA A 121 2.41 -5.00 19.78
C ALA A 121 2.31 -6.30 18.97
N GLU A 122 1.96 -6.18 17.69
CA GLU A 122 1.93 -7.31 16.74
C GLU A 122 3.30 -7.97 16.62
N PHE A 123 4.36 -7.15 16.59
CA PHE A 123 5.73 -7.63 16.58
C PHE A 123 6.06 -8.45 17.83
N ALA A 124 5.79 -7.94 19.03
CA ALA A 124 6.07 -8.62 20.28
C ALA A 124 5.34 -9.97 20.40
N GLU A 125 4.07 -10.02 19.97
CA GLU A 125 3.29 -11.25 19.93
C GLU A 125 3.89 -12.26 18.94
N THR A 126 4.24 -11.80 17.73
CA THR A 126 4.82 -12.65 16.69
C THR A 126 6.16 -13.24 17.13
N VAL A 127 7.05 -12.42 17.71
CA VAL A 127 8.35 -12.88 18.24
C VAL A 127 8.16 -13.89 19.35
N SER A 128 7.23 -13.65 20.28
CA SER A 128 6.96 -14.58 21.40
C SER A 128 6.49 -15.95 20.90
N ARG A 129 5.59 -15.96 19.90
CA ARG A 129 5.12 -17.19 19.27
C ARG A 129 6.25 -17.91 18.53
N LEU A 130 7.07 -17.18 17.79
CA LEU A 130 8.18 -17.75 17.03
C LEU A 130 9.24 -18.35 17.97
N TRP A 131 9.63 -17.63 19.03
CA TRP A 131 10.59 -18.11 20.02
C TRP A 131 10.18 -19.44 20.64
N GLY A 132 8.90 -19.63 20.96
CA GLY A 132 8.39 -20.88 21.53
C GLY A 132 8.50 -22.10 20.60
N GLY A 133 8.68 -21.88 19.30
CA GLY A 133 8.82 -22.94 18.29
C GLY A 133 10.25 -23.16 17.78
N MET A 134 11.21 -22.31 18.16
CA MET A 134 12.58 -22.38 17.64
C MET A 134 13.39 -23.54 18.25
N ALA A 135 14.18 -24.20 17.41
CA ALA A 135 15.18 -25.16 17.84
C ALA A 135 16.49 -24.47 18.29
N SER A 136 17.31 -25.20 19.05
CA SER A 136 18.62 -24.71 19.50
C SER A 136 19.53 -24.38 18.31
N GLY A 137 20.03 -23.14 18.26
CA GLY A 137 20.92 -22.65 17.20
C GLY A 137 20.20 -22.02 16.00
N GLU A 138 18.86 -22.00 15.97
CA GLU A 138 18.11 -21.28 14.93
C GLU A 138 18.18 -19.77 15.13
N SER A 139 18.04 -19.02 14.04
CA SER A 139 18.06 -17.57 14.03
C SER A 139 17.02 -17.02 13.06
N VAL A 140 16.46 -15.87 13.40
CA VAL A 140 15.56 -15.10 12.54
C VAL A 140 16.13 -13.70 12.35
N VAL A 141 16.03 -13.16 11.14
CA VAL A 141 16.45 -11.79 10.85
C VAL A 141 15.29 -10.84 11.09
N LEU A 142 15.54 -9.77 11.84
CA LEU A 142 14.67 -8.61 11.91
C LEU A 142 15.16 -7.56 10.91
N THR A 143 14.29 -7.15 10.01
CA THR A 143 14.56 -6.07 9.06
C THR A 143 13.64 -4.90 9.36
N LYS A 144 14.20 -3.71 9.56
CA LYS A 144 13.45 -2.46 9.50
C LYS A 144 13.30 -2.08 8.03
N TRP A 145 12.06 -1.92 7.56
CA TRP A 145 11.78 -1.54 6.18
C TRP A 145 11.14 -0.15 6.11
N GLY A 146 11.68 0.73 5.27
CA GLY A 146 11.13 2.07 5.03
C GLY A 146 11.37 3.07 6.17
N GLY A 147 10.46 4.04 6.30
CA GLY A 147 10.65 5.26 7.08
C GLY A 147 11.35 6.38 6.28
N THR A 148 11.33 7.61 6.81
CA THR A 148 12.23 8.66 6.31
C THR A 148 13.64 8.31 6.75
N GLU A 149 14.60 8.26 5.82
CA GLU A 149 16.01 8.11 6.15
C GLU A 149 16.40 9.19 7.15
N SER A 150 16.44 8.77 8.42
CA SER A 150 16.81 9.62 9.54
C SER A 150 18.21 9.19 9.93
N GLY A 151 19.18 9.66 9.14
CA GLY A 151 20.60 9.67 9.51
C GLY A 151 21.39 8.39 9.23
N ALA A 152 22.47 8.61 8.48
CA ALA A 152 23.79 8.07 8.83
C ALA A 152 24.24 8.60 10.20
#